data_AF-A0A9C6XRX2-F1
#
_entry.id   AF-A0A9C6XRX2-F1
#
_cell.length_a   1.000
_cell.length_b   1.000
_cell.length_c   1.000
_cell.angle_alpha   90.00
_cell.angle_beta   90.00
_cell.angle_gamma   90.00
#
_symmetry.space_group_name_H-M   'P 1'
#
loop_
_entity.id
_entity.type
_entity.pdbx_description
1 polymer ?
#
loop_
_entity_poly.entity_id
_entity_poly.type
_entity_poly.pdbx_seq_one_letter_code
_entity_poly.pdbx_strand_id
1 'polypeptide(L)'
;MHTSLVKSEDGIGHKKLLKYPFEWAIWYPDGNVRTNWYTHTLIVFFFQTLPAYFVDFIFLCLFMERLVIESRIIGKNSWKIEIPAPFCRSLLGRHPNCYTFSKALSEAVVAEFAGKNIPICIMRPGIVTPAFKDPFPGWVDSLNGPIGVLVASGKGVLRSMMCNEKYGAEVIPVDVCINLVIAAAHARAQMPRQLREVPVYNACTGSKDRTTWRQVIEIGHKKLLKYPFEWAIWYPDGNVRTNWYTHNLIVFFFQTLPAYFVDFIFLCLFMERFMVRVQKKIHSGSELLAFFTMREWIIDNDAAWSLWKMLNPRDQETFFCNNILPVDKDAYLDSVVFGARTYCMKEPVSSLKACRRRITVQYFLHRICVALFYMYAVYLALQVFGYFAGDVSSYLPLAMSPPLTSRTGQGV
;
A
#
# COMPACT_ATOMS: atom_id res chain seq x y z
N MET A 1 38.59 -11.24 9.98
CA MET A 1 38.24 -11.73 8.63
C MET A 1 39.26 -12.78 8.24
N HIS A 2 38.95 -14.07 8.39
CA HIS A 2 39.70 -15.15 7.74
C HIS A 2 38.68 -16.18 7.27
N THR A 3 38.62 -16.39 5.96
CA THR A 3 37.72 -17.29 5.26
C THR A 3 38.49 -18.56 4.90
N SER A 4 38.04 -19.71 5.41
CA SER A 4 38.45 -21.01 4.92
C SER A 4 37.30 -21.62 4.13
N LEU A 5 37.53 -21.85 2.84
CA LEU A 5 36.62 -22.51 1.91
C LEU A 5 36.64 -24.02 2.14
N VAL A 6 35.48 -24.63 2.39
CA VAL A 6 35.29 -26.08 2.27
C VAL A 6 34.36 -26.30 1.08
N LYS A 7 34.89 -26.93 0.01
CA LYS A 7 34.08 -27.49 -1.08
C LYS A 7 33.43 -28.78 -0.57
N SER A 8 32.15 -28.99 -0.85
CA SER A 8 31.57 -30.35 -0.85
C SER A 8 31.33 -30.78 -2.29
N GLU A 9 31.99 -31.87 -2.66
CA GLU A 9 31.62 -32.74 -3.76
C GLU A 9 30.30 -33.41 -3.40
N ASP A 10 29.27 -33.22 -4.23
CA ASP A 10 28.14 -34.14 -4.48
C ASP A 10 27.05 -33.37 -5.26
N GLY A 11 26.85 -33.79 -6.52
CA GLY A 11 26.12 -33.08 -7.58
C GLY A 11 24.60 -33.10 -7.50
N ILE A 12 24.00 -32.95 -6.31
CA ILE A 12 22.55 -32.80 -6.14
C ILE A 12 22.31 -31.58 -5.25
N GLY A 13 21.93 -30.46 -5.88
CA GLY A 13 21.89 -29.12 -5.29
C GLY A 13 20.79 -28.89 -4.24
N HIS A 14 20.92 -29.50 -3.07
CA HIS A 14 20.34 -28.96 -1.83
C HIS A 14 21.34 -27.99 -1.20
N LYS A 15 21.24 -26.70 -1.53
CA LYS A 15 22.01 -25.66 -0.83
C LYS A 15 21.54 -25.59 0.63
N LYS A 16 22.40 -26.10 1.53
CA LYS A 16 22.34 -25.86 2.98
C LYS A 16 22.15 -24.36 3.25
N LEU A 17 20.99 -24.03 3.83
CA LEU A 17 20.73 -22.76 4.48
C LEU A 17 21.66 -22.64 5.69
N LEU A 18 22.57 -21.65 5.65
CA LEU A 18 22.86 -20.77 6.79
C LEU A 18 23.88 -19.67 6.42
N LYS A 19 23.51 -18.44 6.79
CA LYS A 19 24.36 -17.28 7.13
C LYS A 19 24.87 -16.36 6.00
N TYR A 20 23.97 -15.51 5.54
CA TYR A 20 24.16 -14.06 5.68
C TYR A 20 23.09 -13.52 6.63
N PRO A 21 23.41 -12.70 7.65
CA PRO A 21 22.40 -12.11 8.54
C PRO A 21 21.50 -11.05 7.85
N PHE A 22 21.65 -10.86 6.53
CA PHE A 22 21.00 -9.80 5.77
C PHE A 22 20.27 -10.26 4.49
N GLU A 23 20.18 -11.57 4.20
CA GLU A 23 19.36 -12.07 3.08
C GLU A 23 18.06 -12.71 3.61
N TRP A 24 16.98 -11.93 3.55
CA TRP A 24 15.69 -12.16 4.22
C TRP A 24 14.52 -12.42 3.26
N ALA A 25 14.75 -12.35 1.96
CA ALA A 25 13.78 -12.68 0.91
C ALA A 25 14.50 -13.29 -0.29
N ILE A 26 13.87 -14.30 -0.90
CA ILE A 26 14.31 -14.85 -2.18
C ILE A 26 13.66 -14.00 -3.26
N TRP A 27 14.49 -13.21 -3.91
CA TRP A 27 14.12 -12.39 -5.05
C TRP A 27 14.22 -13.22 -6.31
N TYR A 28 13.09 -13.46 -6.96
CA TYR A 28 13.07 -14.17 -8.23
C TYR A 28 13.29 -13.21 -9.39
N PRO A 29 13.90 -13.65 -10.51
CA PRO A 29 14.14 -12.81 -11.68
C PRO A 29 12.88 -12.22 -12.32
N ASP A 30 11.71 -12.82 -12.07
CA ASP A 30 10.39 -12.39 -12.52
C ASP A 30 9.79 -11.25 -11.65
N GLY A 31 10.52 -10.80 -10.62
CA GLY A 31 10.08 -9.77 -9.69
C GLY A 31 9.26 -10.29 -8.50
N ASN A 32 9.00 -11.61 -8.42
CA ASN A 32 8.33 -12.21 -7.29
C ASN A 32 9.25 -12.24 -6.07
N VAL A 33 8.63 -12.06 -4.89
CA VAL A 33 9.34 -12.09 -3.62
C VAL A 33 8.75 -13.23 -2.78
N ARG A 34 9.49 -14.32 -2.65
CA ARG A 34 9.23 -15.24 -1.53
C ARG A 34 9.92 -14.70 -0.31
N THR A 35 9.12 -14.39 0.69
CA THR A 35 9.59 -13.85 1.93
C THR A 35 8.78 -14.45 3.05
N ASN A 36 9.41 -14.58 4.21
CA ASN A 36 8.69 -14.85 5.43
C ASN A 36 8.24 -13.54 6.11
N TRP A 37 8.25 -12.40 5.43
CA TRP A 37 8.04 -11.08 6.03
C TRP A 37 6.94 -10.26 5.39
N TYR A 38 6.16 -9.57 6.23
CA TYR A 38 5.32 -8.44 5.84
C TYR A 38 5.35 -7.34 6.92
N THR A 39 4.79 -6.18 6.56
CA THR A 39 4.91 -4.81 7.09
C THR A 39 4.84 -4.54 8.59
N HIS A 40 4.84 -5.51 9.48
CA HIS A 40 4.86 -5.29 10.92
C HIS A 40 5.64 -6.42 11.62
N THR A 41 6.30 -6.12 12.73
CA THR A 41 6.76 -7.13 13.70
C THR A 41 6.25 -6.74 15.06
N LEU A 42 5.50 -7.66 15.65
CA LEU A 42 5.14 -7.65 17.06
C LEU A 42 6.04 -8.67 17.75
N ILE A 43 6.94 -8.16 18.59
CA ILE A 43 7.76 -9.01 19.45
C ILE A 43 6.95 -9.23 20.73
N VAL A 44 6.59 -10.47 21.00
CA VAL A 44 5.78 -10.82 22.16
C VAL A 44 6.72 -11.42 23.21
N PHE A 45 6.88 -10.69 24.31
CA PHE A 45 7.70 -11.10 25.45
C PHE A 45 6.82 -11.59 26.60
N PHE A 46 7.19 -12.70 27.24
CA PHE A 46 6.55 -13.19 28.46
C PHE A 46 7.53 -13.15 29.62
N PHE A 47 7.31 -12.26 30.59
CA PHE A 47 8.13 -12.17 31.79
C PHE A 47 7.29 -12.01 33.07
N GLN A 48 7.67 -12.77 34.10
CA GLN A 48 7.20 -12.64 35.48
C GLN A 48 8.11 -11.70 36.30
N THR A 49 9.30 -11.33 35.79
CA THR A 49 10.24 -10.34 36.36
C THR A 49 11.23 -9.89 35.26
N LEU A 50 11.42 -8.59 35.08
CA LEU A 50 12.41 -8.01 34.15
C LEU A 50 13.66 -7.53 34.90
N PRO A 51 14.87 -7.85 34.43
CA PRO A 51 16.09 -7.15 34.84
C PRO A 51 16.12 -5.71 34.31
N ALA A 52 16.69 -4.77 35.07
CA ALA A 52 16.68 -3.32 34.76
C ALA A 52 17.23 -2.96 33.36
N TYR A 53 18.26 -3.65 32.88
CA TYR A 53 18.85 -3.43 31.55
C TYR A 53 17.92 -3.78 30.38
N PHE A 54 16.85 -4.55 30.63
CA PHE A 54 15.86 -4.93 29.62
C PHE A 54 14.71 -3.91 29.52
N VAL A 55 14.47 -3.13 30.58
CA VAL A 55 13.59 -1.95 30.53
C VAL A 55 14.22 -0.87 29.67
N ASP A 56 15.54 -0.67 29.78
CA ASP A 56 16.32 0.21 28.91
C ASP A 56 16.27 -0.23 27.43
N PHE A 57 16.14 -1.54 27.16
CA PHE A 57 16.01 -2.11 25.81
C PHE A 57 14.62 -1.89 25.18
N ILE A 58 13.53 -2.02 25.95
CA ILE A 58 12.19 -1.62 25.51
C ILE A 58 12.18 -0.12 25.25
N PHE A 59 12.83 0.67 26.10
CA PHE A 59 13.06 2.09 25.86
C PHE A 59 13.88 2.34 24.59
N LEU A 60 14.91 1.56 24.26
CA LEU A 60 15.68 1.72 23.03
C LEU A 60 14.89 1.33 21.78
N CYS A 61 14.09 0.26 21.82
CA CYS A 61 13.21 -0.13 20.72
C CYS A 61 12.08 0.88 20.51
N LEU A 62 11.43 1.32 21.60
CA LEU A 62 10.45 2.42 21.57
C LEU A 62 11.08 3.75 21.18
N PHE A 63 12.35 4.00 21.54
CA PHE A 63 13.12 5.20 21.18
C PHE A 63 13.54 5.17 19.70
N MET A 64 13.88 4.01 19.13
CA MET A 64 14.07 3.84 17.68
C MET A 64 12.73 4.02 16.94
N GLU A 65 11.63 3.51 17.49
CA GLU A 65 10.28 3.74 16.97
C GLU A 65 9.91 5.23 17.09
N ARG A 66 10.27 5.90 18.19
CA ARG A 66 10.13 7.35 18.42
C ARG A 66 11.01 8.16 17.48
N LEU A 67 12.27 7.78 17.23
CA LEU A 67 13.16 8.47 16.28
C LEU A 67 12.63 8.37 14.84
N VAL A 68 12.04 7.23 14.48
CA VAL A 68 11.39 7.04 13.17
C VAL A 68 10.08 7.83 13.07
N ILE A 69 9.26 7.88 14.12
CA ILE A 69 7.99 8.64 14.17
C ILE A 69 8.24 10.15 14.28
N GLU A 70 9.20 10.59 15.09
CA GLU A 70 9.57 11.99 15.31
C GLU A 70 10.28 12.62 14.09
N SER A 71 10.80 11.80 13.16
CA SER A 71 11.22 12.31 11.85
C SER A 71 10.06 12.91 11.02
N ARG A 72 8.79 12.64 11.39
CA ARG A 72 7.59 13.22 10.75
C ARG A 72 6.74 14.11 11.64
N ILE A 73 6.97 14.15 12.95
CA ILE A 73 6.25 15.01 13.88
C ILE A 73 7.23 15.47 14.96
N ILE A 74 7.81 16.67 14.82
CA ILE A 74 8.06 17.64 15.90
C ILE A 74 8.41 18.97 15.23
N GLY A 75 7.46 19.88 15.29
CA GLY A 75 7.76 21.30 15.37
C GLY A 75 8.07 21.63 16.83
N LYS A 76 9.20 22.31 17.03
CA LYS A 76 9.70 22.92 18.27
C LYS A 76 10.46 21.97 19.23
N ASN A 77 11.79 22.04 19.11
CA ASN A 77 12.81 21.82 20.16
C ASN A 77 13.17 20.40 20.61
N SER A 78 13.47 19.50 19.68
CA SER A 78 14.33 18.34 19.98
C SER A 78 15.32 18.08 18.84
N TRP A 79 16.54 17.67 19.20
CA TRP A 79 17.71 17.55 18.33
C TRP A 79 17.43 16.79 17.03
N LYS A 80 17.43 17.50 15.89
CA LYS A 80 17.42 16.87 14.57
C LYS A 80 18.81 16.33 14.27
N ILE A 81 19.00 15.02 14.40
CA ILE A 81 20.10 14.35 13.73
C ILE A 81 19.69 14.21 12.26
N GLU A 82 20.06 15.18 11.42
CA GLU A 82 19.92 15.07 9.97
C GLU A 82 21.01 14.11 9.45
N ILE A 83 20.66 12.83 9.39
CA ILE A 83 21.50 11.83 8.74
C ILE A 83 21.47 12.11 7.22
N PRO A 84 22.62 12.30 6.55
CA PRO A 84 22.65 12.58 5.12
C PRO A 84 21.93 11.50 4.31
N ALA A 85 21.05 11.90 3.39
CA ALA A 85 20.26 10.99 2.56
C ALA A 85 21.06 9.87 1.83
N PRO A 86 22.32 10.08 1.40
CA PRO A 86 23.14 9.00 0.84
C PRO A 86 23.51 7.92 1.88
N PHE A 87 23.81 8.33 3.11
CA PHE A 87 24.14 7.42 4.21
C PHE A 87 22.92 6.61 4.65
N CYS A 88 21.75 7.24 4.71
CA CYS A 88 20.49 6.53 4.92
C CYS A 88 20.26 5.46 3.85
N ARG A 89 20.52 5.78 2.56
CA ARG A 89 20.36 4.80 1.47
C ARG A 89 21.33 3.62 1.57
N SER A 90 22.60 3.85 1.93
CA SER A 90 23.54 2.74 2.15
C SER A 90 23.15 1.86 3.34
N LEU A 91 22.56 2.45 4.39
CA LEU A 91 22.13 1.72 5.59
C LEU A 91 20.88 0.86 5.34
N LEU A 92 19.93 1.36 4.54
CA LEU A 92 18.69 0.64 4.24
C LEU A 92 18.91 -0.61 3.37
N GLY A 93 19.97 -0.65 2.56
CA GLY A 93 20.26 -1.77 1.68
C GLY A 93 19.07 -2.10 0.76
N ARG A 94 18.50 -3.31 0.90
CA ARG A 94 17.34 -3.78 0.12
C ARG A 94 15.98 -3.38 0.72
N HIS A 95 15.94 -2.72 1.87
CA HIS A 95 14.69 -2.34 2.53
C HIS A 95 14.07 -1.10 1.86
N PRO A 96 12.75 -1.12 1.55
CA PRO A 96 12.09 0.00 0.89
C PRO A 96 12.02 1.28 1.73
N ASN A 97 12.14 1.15 3.06
CA ASN A 97 12.03 2.28 3.99
C ASN A 97 12.64 1.93 5.35
N CYS A 98 12.86 2.95 6.18
CA CYS A 98 13.39 2.81 7.53
C CYS A 98 12.55 1.92 8.44
N TYR A 99 11.23 1.86 8.20
CA TYR A 99 10.32 1.03 8.98
C TYR A 99 10.62 -0.47 8.78
N THR A 100 10.71 -0.91 7.53
CA THR A 100 11.02 -2.32 7.22
C THR A 100 12.42 -2.72 7.66
N PHE A 101 13.38 -1.79 7.58
CA PHE A 101 14.73 -2.01 8.08
C PHE A 101 14.75 -2.14 9.62
N SER A 102 14.07 -1.23 10.34
CA SER A 102 14.07 -1.25 11.80
C SER A 102 13.42 -2.51 12.35
N LYS A 103 12.31 -2.95 11.75
CA LYS A 103 11.67 -4.21 12.15
C LYS A 103 12.58 -5.42 11.86
N ALA A 104 13.25 -5.46 10.71
CA ALA A 104 14.20 -6.53 10.39
C ALA A 104 15.37 -6.60 11.39
N LEU A 105 15.90 -5.44 11.77
CA LEU A 105 16.92 -5.33 12.80
C LEU A 105 16.40 -5.83 14.16
N SER A 106 15.17 -5.45 14.55
CA SER A 106 14.56 -5.92 15.80
C SER A 106 14.47 -7.44 15.86
N GLU A 107 14.10 -8.10 14.76
CA GLU A 107 14.06 -9.57 14.73
C GLU A 107 15.42 -10.22 14.80
N ALA A 108 16.44 -9.67 14.14
CA ALA A 108 17.81 -10.14 14.25
C ALA A 108 18.29 -10.08 15.70
N VAL A 109 18.03 -8.96 16.38
CA VAL A 109 18.36 -8.80 17.80
C VAL A 109 17.60 -9.81 18.67
N VAL A 110 16.30 -10.02 18.42
CA VAL A 110 15.52 -11.03 19.15
C VAL A 110 16.07 -12.45 18.94
N ALA A 111 16.51 -12.77 17.72
CA ALA A 111 17.10 -14.06 17.41
C ALA A 111 18.39 -14.33 18.22
N GLU A 112 19.14 -13.30 18.61
CA GLU A 112 20.31 -13.44 19.50
C GLU A 112 19.95 -13.87 20.93
N PHE A 113 18.68 -13.79 21.32
CA PHE A 113 18.17 -14.31 22.59
C PHE A 113 17.68 -15.76 22.51
N ALA A 114 17.74 -16.40 21.33
CA ALA A 114 17.51 -17.83 21.22
C ALA A 114 18.42 -18.62 22.17
N GLY A 115 17.87 -19.63 22.83
CA GLY A 115 18.58 -20.46 23.81
C GLY A 115 18.88 -19.79 25.17
N LYS A 116 18.68 -18.47 25.34
CA LYS A 116 19.02 -17.75 26.60
C LYS A 116 17.98 -17.90 27.72
N ASN A 117 17.22 -19.00 27.74
CA ASN A 117 16.16 -19.30 28.71
C ASN A 117 15.02 -18.26 28.77
N ILE A 118 14.79 -17.54 27.66
CA ILE A 118 13.70 -16.56 27.54
C ILE A 118 12.62 -17.11 26.61
N PRO A 119 11.35 -17.19 27.05
CA PRO A 119 10.25 -17.58 26.18
C PRO A 119 9.88 -16.43 25.23
N ILE A 120 10.46 -16.45 24.02
CA ILE A 120 10.22 -15.46 22.97
C ILE A 120 9.63 -16.15 21.74
N CYS A 121 8.74 -15.44 21.05
CA CYS A 121 8.32 -15.73 19.68
C CYS A 121 8.15 -14.40 18.91
N ILE A 122 8.15 -14.49 17.58
CA ILE A 122 8.00 -13.36 16.67
C ILE A 122 6.68 -13.52 15.93
N MET A 123 5.85 -12.46 15.95
CA MET A 123 4.64 -12.38 15.13
C MET A 123 4.86 -11.33 14.03
N ARG A 124 4.61 -11.72 12.78
CA ARG A 124 4.73 -10.87 11.57
C ARG A 124 3.35 -10.64 10.94
N PRO A 125 2.65 -9.55 11.28
CA PRO A 125 1.40 -9.21 10.62
C PRO A 125 1.58 -8.82 9.15
N GLY A 126 0.57 -9.15 8.35
CA GLY A 126 0.28 -8.50 7.07
C GLY A 126 -0.12 -7.04 7.23
N ILE A 127 -0.69 -6.43 6.19
CA ILE A 127 -1.28 -5.09 6.29
C ILE A 127 -2.46 -5.16 7.24
N VAL A 128 -2.34 -4.44 8.36
CA VAL A 128 -3.41 -4.41 9.34
C VAL A 128 -4.58 -3.58 8.80
N THR A 129 -5.78 -4.17 8.84
CA THR A 129 -7.04 -3.55 8.44
C THR A 129 -7.97 -3.36 9.65
N PRO A 130 -9.05 -2.58 9.52
CA PRO A 130 -9.98 -2.33 10.63
C PRO A 130 -10.54 -3.62 11.23
N ALA A 131 -11.03 -3.51 12.46
CA ALA A 131 -11.58 -4.65 13.20
C ALA A 131 -12.63 -5.41 12.39
N PHE A 132 -12.53 -6.73 12.40
CA PHE A 132 -13.57 -7.58 11.84
C PHE A 132 -14.80 -7.62 12.76
N LYS A 133 -14.56 -7.82 14.07
CA LYS A 133 -15.58 -8.02 15.09
C LYS A 133 -15.32 -7.17 16.34
N ASP A 134 -14.12 -7.20 16.91
CA ASP A 134 -13.83 -6.57 18.21
C ASP A 134 -12.95 -5.32 18.08
N PRO A 135 -13.21 -4.21 18.81
CA PRO A 135 -14.30 -4.02 19.78
C PRO A 135 -15.68 -3.86 19.14
N PHE A 136 -15.73 -3.51 17.86
CA PHE A 136 -16.92 -3.52 17.02
C PHE A 136 -16.49 -3.52 15.54
N PRO A 137 -17.34 -4.00 14.61
CA PRO A 137 -16.98 -4.12 13.19
C PRO A 137 -16.60 -2.79 12.56
N GLY A 138 -15.50 -2.79 11.80
CA GLY A 138 -14.99 -1.61 11.10
C GLY A 138 -14.27 -0.60 12.00
N TRP A 139 -14.03 -0.90 13.27
CA TRP A 139 -13.28 0.01 14.15
C TRP A 139 -11.87 0.26 13.61
N VAL A 140 -11.51 1.54 13.56
CA VAL A 140 -10.18 2.02 13.18
C VAL A 140 -9.95 3.42 13.76
N ASP A 141 -8.72 3.69 14.19
CA ASP A 141 -8.34 4.92 14.88
C ASP A 141 -7.47 5.88 14.02
N SER A 142 -6.96 5.42 12.88
CA SER A 142 -5.97 6.15 12.10
C SER A 142 -6.15 5.97 10.58
N LEU A 143 -5.68 6.97 9.83
CA LEU A 143 -5.67 6.98 8.35
C LEU A 143 -4.42 6.29 7.79
N ASN A 144 -3.80 5.38 8.54
CA ASN A 144 -2.57 4.73 8.12
C ASN A 144 -2.84 3.67 7.03
N GLY A 145 -1.87 3.53 6.12
CA GLY A 145 -1.89 2.52 5.06
C GLY A 145 -3.17 2.55 4.20
N PRO A 146 -3.93 1.44 4.14
CA PRO A 146 -5.06 1.29 3.22
C PRO A 146 -6.24 2.23 3.53
N ILE A 147 -6.42 2.65 4.78
CA ILE A 147 -7.55 3.52 5.17
C ILE A 147 -7.35 4.95 4.68
N GLY A 148 -6.12 5.46 4.70
CA GLY A 148 -5.79 6.74 4.08
C GLY A 148 -6.05 6.74 2.57
N VAL A 149 -5.70 5.65 1.89
CA VAL A 149 -5.98 5.46 0.45
C VAL A 149 -7.48 5.41 0.19
N LEU A 150 -8.23 4.67 1.00
CA LEU A 150 -9.69 4.57 0.90
C LEU A 150 -10.35 5.95 1.04
N VAL A 151 -9.99 6.72 2.08
CA VAL A 151 -10.53 8.05 2.33
C VAL A 151 -10.13 9.03 1.23
N ALA A 152 -8.87 9.02 0.78
CA ALA A 152 -8.41 9.88 -0.31
C ALA A 152 -9.13 9.56 -1.64
N SER A 153 -9.37 8.28 -1.92
CA SER A 153 -10.15 7.83 -3.08
C SER A 153 -11.61 8.27 -2.96
N GLY A 154 -12.24 8.03 -1.80
CA GLY A 154 -13.63 8.38 -1.54
C GLY A 154 -13.92 9.87 -1.54
N LYS A 155 -12.94 10.70 -1.18
CA LYS A 155 -13.04 12.17 -1.31
C LYS A 155 -12.71 12.68 -2.73
N GLY A 156 -12.34 11.79 -3.65
CA GLY A 156 -12.02 12.11 -5.03
C GLY A 156 -10.67 12.79 -5.25
N VAL A 157 -9.81 12.81 -4.22
CA VAL A 157 -8.51 13.48 -4.27
C VAL A 157 -7.37 12.56 -4.70
N LEU A 158 -7.57 11.24 -4.59
CA LEU A 158 -6.71 10.22 -5.19
C LEU A 158 -7.29 9.77 -6.54
N ARG A 159 -6.59 10.05 -7.64
CA ARG A 159 -6.99 9.74 -9.02
C ARG A 159 -6.19 8.61 -9.64
N SER A 160 -4.96 8.40 -9.18
CA SER A 160 -4.14 7.28 -9.62
C SER A 160 -3.21 6.79 -8.53
N MET A 161 -3.02 5.48 -8.46
CA MET A 161 -2.09 4.81 -7.57
C MET A 161 -1.35 3.69 -8.33
N MET A 162 -0.07 3.51 -8.05
CA MET A 162 0.68 2.37 -8.57
C MET A 162 0.27 1.11 -7.81
N CYS A 163 -0.33 0.15 -8.50
CA CYS A 163 -0.75 -1.13 -7.94
C CYS A 163 -1.00 -2.13 -9.08
N ASN A 164 -0.53 -3.36 -8.89
CA ASN A 164 -0.89 -4.45 -9.76
C ASN A 164 -2.09 -5.19 -9.17
N GLU A 165 -3.25 -4.93 -9.76
CA GLU A 165 -4.54 -5.46 -9.32
C GLU A 165 -4.62 -7.00 -9.26
N LYS A 166 -3.73 -7.70 -9.98
CA LYS A 166 -3.68 -9.17 -10.03
C LYS A 166 -2.98 -9.80 -8.84
N TYR A 167 -2.21 -9.03 -8.08
CA TYR A 167 -1.46 -9.53 -6.93
C TYR A 167 -2.34 -9.68 -5.68
N GLY A 168 -1.93 -10.58 -4.80
CA GLY A 168 -2.57 -10.82 -3.52
C GLY A 168 -2.46 -9.61 -2.60
N ALA A 169 -3.56 -9.28 -1.94
CA ALA A 169 -3.63 -8.29 -0.87
C ALA A 169 -3.39 -9.02 0.46
N GLU A 170 -2.14 -8.98 0.94
CA GLU A 170 -1.76 -9.61 2.21
C GLU A 170 -2.23 -8.76 3.40
N VAL A 171 -3.50 -8.91 3.75
CA VAL A 171 -4.17 -8.16 4.82
C VAL A 171 -4.52 -9.04 6.02
N ILE A 172 -4.71 -8.39 7.17
CA ILE A 172 -5.24 -9.02 8.39
C ILE A 172 -6.04 -8.00 9.23
N PRO A 173 -7.28 -8.31 9.66
CA PRO A 173 -8.00 -7.47 10.62
C PRO A 173 -7.23 -7.34 11.95
N VAL A 174 -7.27 -6.16 12.55
CA VAL A 174 -6.50 -5.85 13.77
C VAL A 174 -6.82 -6.78 14.95
N ASP A 175 -8.08 -7.12 15.14
CA ASP A 175 -8.58 -8.02 16.19
C ASP A 175 -8.15 -9.47 15.97
N VAL A 176 -8.19 -9.95 14.72
CA VAL A 176 -7.66 -11.27 14.36
C VAL A 176 -6.16 -11.34 14.61
N CYS A 177 -5.42 -10.28 14.27
CA CYS A 177 -3.99 -10.19 14.57
C CYS A 177 -3.71 -10.22 16.07
N ILE A 178 -4.48 -9.50 16.88
CA ILE A 178 -4.35 -9.50 18.35
C ILE A 178 -4.66 -10.89 18.92
N ASN A 179 -5.72 -11.54 18.46
CA ASN A 179 -6.08 -12.89 18.87
C ASN A 179 -4.97 -13.89 18.55
N LEU A 180 -4.34 -13.79 17.36
CA LEU A 180 -3.18 -14.60 17.00
C LEU A 180 -1.96 -14.34 17.90
N VAL A 181 -1.72 -13.09 18.31
CA VAL A 181 -0.67 -12.76 19.28
C VAL A 181 -0.93 -13.45 20.62
N ILE A 182 -2.17 -13.45 21.10
CA ILE A 182 -2.56 -14.12 22.35
C ILE A 182 -2.46 -15.65 22.23
N ALA A 183 -2.80 -16.21 21.07
CA ALA A 183 -2.63 -17.65 20.82
C ALA A 183 -1.14 -18.04 20.72
N ALA A 184 -0.31 -17.22 20.06
CA ALA A 184 1.14 -17.43 19.94
C ALA A 184 1.82 -17.42 21.32
N ALA A 185 1.41 -16.46 22.14
CA ALA A 185 1.78 -16.34 23.53
C ALA A 185 1.51 -17.61 24.34
N HIS A 186 0.27 -18.09 24.29
CA HIS A 186 -0.16 -19.30 24.97
C HIS A 186 0.64 -20.52 24.50
N ALA A 187 0.78 -20.70 23.19
CA ALA A 187 1.57 -21.79 22.61
C ALA A 187 3.04 -21.72 23.04
N ARG A 188 3.63 -20.51 23.04
CA ARG A 188 5.03 -20.33 23.48
C ARG A 188 5.21 -20.68 24.94
N ALA A 189 4.24 -20.39 25.81
CA ALA A 189 4.31 -20.74 27.23
C ALA A 189 4.33 -22.26 27.48
N GLN A 190 3.77 -23.07 26.56
CA GLN A 190 3.79 -24.54 26.64
C GLN A 190 5.08 -25.16 26.09
N MET A 191 5.87 -24.41 25.31
CA MET A 191 7.13 -24.89 24.75
C MET A 191 8.28 -24.76 25.75
N PRO A 192 9.35 -25.56 25.64
CA PRO A 192 10.56 -25.40 26.45
C PRO A 192 11.07 -23.95 26.47
N ARG A 193 11.52 -23.45 27.62
CA ARG A 193 12.04 -22.08 27.73
C ARG A 193 13.29 -21.85 26.88
N GLN A 194 14.08 -22.89 26.69
CA GLN A 194 15.25 -22.87 25.82
C GLN A 194 14.88 -23.52 24.49
N LEU A 195 14.62 -22.67 23.49
CA LEU A 195 14.49 -23.10 22.11
C LEU A 195 15.77 -22.70 21.36
N ARG A 196 16.24 -23.60 20.48
CA ARG A 196 17.42 -23.36 19.64
C ARG A 196 17.19 -22.21 18.65
N GLU A 197 15.94 -22.01 18.25
CA GLU A 197 15.49 -20.97 17.33
C GLU A 197 14.23 -20.30 17.88
N VAL A 198 14.04 -19.03 17.58
CA VAL A 198 12.84 -18.28 17.98
C VAL A 198 11.71 -18.64 17.01
N PRO A 199 10.56 -19.15 17.49
CA PRO A 199 9.41 -19.40 16.63
C PRO A 199 8.92 -18.12 15.95
N VAL A 200 8.61 -18.20 14.67
CA VAL A 200 8.12 -17.09 13.86
C VAL A 200 6.77 -17.45 13.25
N TYR A 201 5.80 -16.55 13.39
CA TYR A 201 4.43 -16.73 12.90
C TYR A 201 4.05 -15.60 11.95
N ASN A 202 3.60 -15.93 10.74
CA ASN A 202 3.16 -14.95 9.74
C ASN A 202 1.63 -14.82 9.76
N ALA A 203 1.13 -13.70 10.27
CA ALA A 203 -0.29 -13.44 10.43
C ALA A 203 -0.83 -12.62 9.24
N CYS A 204 -1.16 -13.31 8.16
CA CYS A 204 -1.67 -12.73 6.91
C CYS A 204 -2.63 -13.71 6.22
N THR A 205 -3.34 -13.24 5.19
CA THR A 205 -4.29 -14.08 4.44
C THR A 205 -3.58 -15.28 3.77
N GLY A 206 -2.38 -15.07 3.22
CA GLY A 206 -1.54 -16.10 2.60
C GLY A 206 -2.18 -16.77 1.38
N SER A 207 -1.64 -17.93 0.98
CA SER A 207 -1.96 -18.52 -0.34
C SER A 207 -3.25 -19.34 -0.42
N LYS A 208 -3.88 -19.70 0.71
CA LYS A 208 -5.05 -20.60 0.74
C LYS A 208 -6.37 -19.92 0.32
N ASP A 209 -6.48 -18.60 0.45
CA ASP A 209 -7.57 -17.79 -0.12
C ASP A 209 -7.07 -16.42 -0.51
N ARG A 210 -6.65 -16.37 -1.76
CA ARG A 210 -6.02 -15.21 -2.33
C ARG A 210 -7.06 -14.14 -2.63
N THR A 211 -7.16 -13.15 -1.76
CA THR A 211 -7.87 -11.90 -2.06
C THR A 211 -6.99 -11.02 -2.91
N THR A 212 -7.44 -10.63 -4.09
CA THR A 212 -6.65 -9.78 -4.99
C THR A 212 -6.94 -8.30 -4.76
N TRP A 213 -5.97 -7.44 -5.08
CA TRP A 213 -6.19 -5.98 -5.07
C TRP A 213 -7.38 -5.56 -5.95
N ARG A 214 -7.61 -6.23 -7.09
CA ARG A 214 -8.80 -6.00 -7.95
C ARG A 214 -10.10 -6.15 -7.16
N GLN A 215 -10.28 -7.26 -6.45
CA GLN A 215 -11.49 -7.52 -5.66
C GLN A 215 -11.69 -6.46 -4.58
N VAL A 216 -10.62 -6.09 -3.87
CA VAL A 216 -10.67 -5.05 -2.83
C VAL A 216 -11.10 -3.71 -3.42
N ILE A 217 -10.55 -3.33 -4.57
CA ILE A 217 -10.84 -2.05 -5.24
C ILE A 217 -12.28 -2.02 -5.76
N GLU A 218 -12.73 -3.07 -6.44
CA GLU A 218 -14.09 -3.15 -7.01
C GLU A 218 -15.17 -3.10 -5.93
N ILE A 219 -15.01 -3.88 -4.86
CA ILE A 219 -15.94 -3.85 -3.72
C ILE A 219 -15.85 -2.49 -3.03
N GLY A 220 -14.63 -2.01 -2.75
CA GLY A 220 -14.38 -0.72 -2.11
C GLY A 220 -15.05 0.45 -2.84
N HIS A 221 -14.93 0.51 -4.18
CA HIS A 221 -15.60 1.53 -4.99
C HIS A 221 -17.12 1.50 -4.83
N LYS A 222 -17.75 0.32 -4.87
CA LYS A 222 -19.20 0.20 -4.65
C LYS A 222 -19.59 0.69 -3.25
N LYS A 223 -18.81 0.35 -2.23
CA LYS A 223 -19.07 0.77 -0.84
C LYS A 223 -18.86 2.27 -0.63
N LEU A 224 -17.89 2.89 -1.31
CA LEU A 224 -17.68 4.34 -1.30
C LEU A 224 -18.89 5.11 -1.85
N LEU A 225 -19.59 4.57 -2.84
CA LEU A 225 -20.84 5.15 -3.35
C LEU A 225 -22.03 4.94 -2.38
N LYS A 226 -22.02 3.84 -1.61
CA LYS A 226 -23.02 3.57 -0.56
C LYS A 226 -22.84 4.49 0.66
N TYR A 227 -21.60 4.75 1.06
CA TYR A 227 -21.23 5.58 2.21
C TYR A 227 -20.29 6.75 1.80
N PRO A 228 -20.77 7.69 0.97
CA PRO A 228 -19.94 8.80 0.49
C PRO A 228 -19.58 9.77 1.62
N PHE A 229 -18.42 10.44 1.55
CA PHE A 229 -17.92 11.38 2.57
C PHE A 229 -18.51 12.80 2.45
N GLU A 230 -18.60 13.56 3.54
CA GLU A 230 -19.20 14.93 3.61
C GLU A 230 -18.45 15.99 2.80
N TRP A 231 -17.14 15.81 2.65
CA TRP A 231 -16.24 16.71 1.93
C TRP A 231 -15.54 16.00 0.77
N ALA A 232 -16.31 15.27 -0.03
CA ALA A 232 -15.81 14.78 -1.30
C ALA A 232 -15.64 15.95 -2.26
N ILE A 233 -14.40 16.22 -2.70
CA ILE A 233 -14.07 17.32 -3.59
C ILE A 233 -14.47 16.99 -5.03
N TRP A 234 -14.32 15.71 -5.40
CA TRP A 234 -14.66 15.23 -6.73
C TRP A 234 -15.28 13.83 -6.68
N TYR A 235 -15.89 13.40 -7.78
CA TYR A 235 -16.44 12.06 -7.90
C TYR A 235 -15.32 10.98 -7.78
N PRO A 236 -15.49 9.94 -6.94
CA PRO A 236 -14.46 8.92 -6.70
C PRO A 236 -14.33 7.95 -7.86
N ASP A 237 -13.54 8.34 -8.87
CA ASP A 237 -13.23 7.56 -10.09
C ASP A 237 -11.70 7.39 -10.25
N GLY A 238 -11.01 7.24 -9.13
CA GLY A 238 -9.58 6.91 -9.12
C GLY A 238 -9.34 5.51 -9.66
N ASN A 239 -8.19 5.27 -10.30
CA ASN A 239 -7.85 3.95 -10.83
C ASN A 239 -6.40 3.56 -10.53
N VAL A 240 -6.17 2.27 -10.34
CA VAL A 240 -4.82 1.71 -10.18
C VAL A 240 -4.14 1.50 -11.51
N ARG A 241 -2.80 1.59 -11.53
CA ARG A 241 -1.99 1.48 -12.74
C ARG A 241 -0.69 0.75 -12.47
N THR A 242 -0.16 0.11 -13.50
CA THR A 242 1.17 -0.53 -13.47
C THR A 242 2.22 0.25 -14.25
N ASN A 243 1.81 1.06 -15.24
CA ASN A 243 2.71 1.90 -16.03
C ASN A 243 2.98 3.23 -15.31
N TRP A 244 4.25 3.47 -14.97
CA TRP A 244 4.73 4.67 -14.29
C TRP A 244 4.47 5.97 -15.07
N TYR A 245 4.65 5.98 -16.39
CA TYR A 245 4.46 7.18 -17.20
C TYR A 245 2.98 7.60 -17.22
N THR A 246 2.08 6.65 -17.46
CA THR A 246 0.63 6.89 -17.44
C THR A 246 0.17 7.35 -16.05
N HIS A 247 0.70 6.74 -14.99
CA HIS A 247 0.45 7.16 -13.62
C HIS A 247 0.85 8.63 -13.39
N ASN A 248 2.07 9.02 -13.75
CA ASN A 248 2.56 10.38 -13.55
C ASN A 248 1.80 11.43 -14.36
N LEU A 249 1.44 11.13 -15.62
CA LEU A 249 0.61 12.03 -16.43
C LEU A 249 -0.73 12.29 -15.73
N ILE A 250 -1.38 11.24 -15.22
CA ILE A 250 -2.67 11.39 -14.55
C ILE A 250 -2.54 12.08 -13.20
N VAL A 251 -1.49 11.79 -12.44
CA VAL A 251 -1.18 12.52 -11.20
C VAL A 251 -1.00 14.00 -11.50
N PHE A 252 -0.23 14.35 -12.53
CA PHE A 252 0.01 15.73 -12.92
C PHE A 252 -1.29 16.46 -13.29
N PHE A 253 -2.06 15.94 -14.25
CA PHE A 253 -3.24 16.61 -14.78
C PHE A 253 -4.45 16.58 -13.84
N PHE A 254 -4.63 15.51 -13.05
CA PHE A 254 -5.86 15.31 -12.27
C PHE A 254 -5.67 15.39 -10.75
N GLN A 255 -4.43 15.52 -10.25
CA GLN A 255 -4.17 15.73 -8.82
C GLN A 255 -3.36 17.00 -8.57
N THR A 256 -2.18 17.11 -9.17
CA THR A 256 -1.24 18.20 -8.92
C THR A 256 -1.75 19.53 -9.47
N LEU A 257 -2.02 19.60 -10.77
CA LEU A 257 -2.49 20.83 -11.42
C LEU A 257 -3.81 21.35 -10.79
N PRO A 258 -4.85 20.51 -10.56
CA PRO A 258 -6.06 20.96 -9.87
C PRO A 258 -5.79 21.42 -8.43
N ALA A 259 -4.84 20.80 -7.71
CA ALA A 259 -4.53 21.22 -6.35
C ALA A 259 -3.92 22.62 -6.28
N TYR A 260 -3.00 22.96 -7.19
CA TYR A 260 -2.47 24.31 -7.31
C TYR A 260 -3.56 25.31 -7.72
N PHE A 261 -4.46 24.91 -8.62
CA PHE A 261 -5.59 25.75 -9.02
C PHE A 261 -6.56 26.05 -7.86
N VAL A 262 -6.92 25.04 -7.05
CA VAL A 262 -7.75 25.25 -5.85
C VAL A 262 -7.05 26.16 -4.84
N ASP A 263 -5.76 25.92 -4.56
CA ASP A 263 -5.01 26.78 -3.64
C ASP A 263 -4.83 28.21 -4.19
N PHE A 264 -4.77 28.39 -5.50
CA PHE A 264 -4.76 29.72 -6.14
C PHE A 264 -6.10 30.44 -5.96
N ILE A 265 -7.23 29.76 -6.16
CA ILE A 265 -8.56 30.33 -5.86
C ILE A 265 -8.65 30.74 -4.39
N PHE A 266 -8.20 29.87 -3.48
CA PHE A 266 -8.23 30.15 -2.05
C PHE A 266 -7.33 31.34 -1.70
N LEU A 267 -6.18 31.48 -2.36
CA LEU A 267 -5.33 32.67 -2.24
C LEU A 267 -6.08 33.94 -2.68
N CYS A 268 -6.76 33.91 -3.83
CA CYS A 268 -7.57 35.04 -4.30
C CYS A 268 -8.74 35.38 -3.38
N LEU A 269 -9.29 34.38 -2.67
CA LEU A 269 -10.36 34.53 -1.68
C LEU A 269 -9.84 34.84 -0.26
N PHE A 270 -8.53 35.08 -0.08
CA PHE A 270 -7.90 35.30 1.23
C PHE A 270 -8.15 34.15 2.25
N MET A 271 -8.33 32.93 1.75
CA MET A 271 -8.52 31.72 2.53
C MET A 271 -7.22 30.92 2.70
N GLU A 272 -7.18 30.04 3.70
CA GLU A 272 -6.03 29.16 3.92
C GLU A 272 -5.87 28.10 2.83
N ARG A 273 -4.68 28.07 2.22
CA ARG A 273 -4.27 27.07 1.23
C ARG A 273 -4.01 25.73 1.89
N PHE A 274 -4.57 24.66 1.36
CA PHE A 274 -4.44 23.32 1.97
C PHE A 274 -4.29 22.20 0.95
N MET A 275 -4.72 22.38 -0.29
CA MET A 275 -4.87 21.29 -1.26
C MET A 275 -3.51 20.74 -1.73
N VAL A 276 -2.51 21.61 -1.96
CA VAL A 276 -1.15 21.16 -2.31
C VAL A 276 -0.52 20.41 -1.13
N ARG A 277 -0.78 20.82 0.12
CA ARG A 277 -0.30 20.10 1.32
C ARG A 277 -0.91 18.70 1.40
N VAL A 278 -2.21 18.57 1.09
CA VAL A 278 -2.90 17.28 1.03
C VAL A 278 -2.31 16.40 -0.06
N GLN A 279 -2.12 16.92 -1.28
CA GLN A 279 -1.56 16.15 -2.39
C GLN A 279 -0.12 15.69 -2.12
N LYS A 280 0.72 16.52 -1.48
CA LYS A 280 2.07 16.09 -1.06
C LYS A 280 2.03 14.88 -0.12
N LYS A 281 1.11 14.87 0.85
CA LYS A 281 0.92 13.70 1.75
C LYS A 281 0.46 12.46 0.99
N ILE A 282 -0.49 12.62 0.08
CA ILE A 282 -1.01 11.52 -0.76
C ILE A 282 0.10 10.94 -1.64
N HIS A 283 0.89 11.79 -2.29
CA HIS A 283 1.99 11.39 -3.15
C HIS A 283 3.03 10.59 -2.36
N SER A 284 3.53 11.12 -1.24
CA SER A 284 4.50 10.43 -0.39
C SER A 284 3.97 9.12 0.20
N GLY A 285 2.69 9.03 0.52
CA GLY A 285 2.05 7.78 0.94
C GLY A 285 1.93 6.75 -0.20
N SER A 286 1.56 7.21 -1.40
CA SER A 286 1.37 6.36 -2.57
C SER A 286 2.69 5.78 -3.09
N GLU A 287 3.78 6.56 -3.08
CA GLU A 287 5.12 6.07 -3.44
C GLU A 287 5.61 4.98 -2.49
N LEU A 288 5.37 5.15 -1.18
CA LEU A 288 5.72 4.15 -0.17
C LEU A 288 4.94 2.84 -0.39
N LEU A 289 3.64 2.96 -0.67
CA LEU A 289 2.76 1.81 -0.90
C LEU A 289 3.08 1.10 -2.21
N ALA A 290 3.53 1.82 -3.24
CA ALA A 290 3.87 1.26 -4.55
C ALA A 290 4.84 0.08 -4.44
N PHE A 291 5.77 0.09 -3.48
CA PHE A 291 6.69 -1.04 -3.28
C PHE A 291 5.94 -2.34 -2.95
N PHE A 292 4.91 -2.25 -2.10
CA PHE A 292 4.14 -3.38 -1.59
C PHE A 292 3.03 -3.82 -2.55
N THR A 293 2.39 -2.87 -3.26
CA THR A 293 1.27 -3.13 -4.18
C THR A 293 1.70 -3.53 -5.59
N MET A 294 2.95 -3.24 -5.98
CA MET A 294 3.51 -3.61 -7.28
C MET A 294 4.34 -4.90 -7.26
N ARG A 295 4.32 -5.64 -6.15
CA ARG A 295 5.02 -6.93 -6.02
C ARG A 295 4.07 -7.99 -5.50
N GLU A 296 4.30 -9.21 -5.97
CA GLU A 296 3.63 -10.38 -5.41
C GLU A 296 4.41 -10.92 -4.23
N TRP A 297 3.67 -11.22 -3.17
CA TRP A 297 4.20 -11.74 -1.92
C TRP A 297 3.60 -13.11 -1.68
N ILE A 298 4.46 -14.10 -1.59
CA ILE A 298 4.05 -15.48 -1.31
C ILE A 298 4.55 -15.82 0.09
N ILE A 299 3.61 -15.87 1.03
CA ILE A 299 3.89 -16.03 2.46
C ILE A 299 3.25 -17.33 2.96
N ASP A 300 4.06 -18.16 3.62
CA ASP A 300 3.58 -19.31 4.36
C ASP A 300 3.07 -18.86 5.73
N ASN A 301 1.82 -19.20 6.04
CA ASN A 301 1.13 -18.85 7.27
C ASN A 301 0.61 -20.08 8.04
N ASP A 302 1.00 -21.30 7.65
CA ASP A 302 0.48 -22.52 8.27
C ASP A 302 0.82 -22.63 9.76
N ALA A 303 2.01 -22.17 10.15
CA ALA A 303 2.42 -22.10 11.54
C ALA A 303 1.60 -21.11 12.37
N ALA A 304 1.15 -19.99 11.78
CA ALA A 304 0.31 -19.02 12.49
C ALA A 304 -1.09 -19.59 12.71
N TRP A 305 -1.66 -20.26 11.69
CA TRP A 305 -3.01 -20.84 11.79
C TRP A 305 -3.08 -22.09 12.67
N SER A 306 -1.97 -22.81 12.85
CA SER A 306 -1.93 -23.94 13.78
C SER A 306 -2.11 -23.49 15.24
N LEU A 307 -1.72 -22.25 15.58
CA LEU A 307 -1.91 -21.67 16.92
C LEU A 307 -3.36 -21.73 17.40
N TRP A 308 -4.29 -21.37 16.51
CA TRP A 308 -5.71 -21.42 16.82
C TRP A 308 -6.21 -22.84 17.03
N LYS A 309 -5.75 -23.79 16.21
CA LYS A 309 -6.12 -25.21 16.31
C LYS A 309 -5.66 -25.87 17.62
N MET A 310 -4.61 -25.32 18.24
CA MET A 310 -4.11 -25.79 19.55
C MET A 310 -4.96 -25.31 20.73
N LEU A 311 -5.82 -24.30 20.54
CA LEU A 311 -6.72 -23.83 21.58
C LEU A 311 -7.87 -24.82 21.79
N ASN A 312 -8.41 -24.86 23.01
CA ASN A 312 -9.64 -25.62 23.29
C ASN A 312 -10.86 -24.95 22.61
N PRO A 313 -12.01 -25.64 22.44
CA PRO A 313 -13.16 -25.11 21.71
C PRO A 313 -13.71 -23.77 22.24
N ARG A 314 -13.65 -23.54 23.56
CA ARG A 314 -14.10 -22.28 24.19
C ARG A 314 -13.18 -21.11 23.84
N ASP A 315 -11.87 -21.34 23.91
CA ASP A 315 -10.86 -20.34 23.57
C ASP A 315 -10.81 -20.11 22.06
N GLN A 316 -11.13 -21.12 21.24
CA GLN A 316 -11.28 -20.97 19.79
C GLN A 316 -12.42 -20.01 19.41
N GLU A 317 -13.53 -20.02 20.14
CA GLU A 317 -14.66 -19.11 19.95
C GLU A 317 -14.33 -17.69 20.44
N THR A 318 -13.63 -17.60 21.57
CA THR A 318 -13.21 -16.32 22.17
C THR A 318 -12.15 -15.63 21.32
N PHE A 319 -11.08 -16.36 20.98
CA PHE A 319 -9.99 -15.90 20.11
C PHE A 319 -10.25 -16.39 18.69
N PHE A 320 -11.20 -15.75 18.02
CA PHE A 320 -11.56 -16.07 16.64
C PHE A 320 -10.40 -15.75 15.70
N CYS A 321 -9.56 -16.76 15.45
CA CYS A 321 -8.48 -16.70 14.46
C CYS A 321 -8.78 -17.59 13.26
N ASN A 322 -9.81 -18.44 13.33
CA ASN A 322 -10.17 -19.35 12.24
C ASN A 322 -10.62 -18.56 11.02
N ASN A 323 -9.66 -18.36 10.11
CA ASN A 323 -9.82 -18.05 8.72
C ASN A 323 -10.61 -16.75 8.45
N ILE A 324 -9.92 -15.72 7.93
CA ILE A 324 -10.48 -14.50 7.29
C ILE A 324 -11.28 -14.84 5.99
N LEU A 325 -11.71 -16.09 5.86
CA LEU A 325 -11.73 -16.87 4.64
C LEU A 325 -13.16 -17.30 4.26
N PRO A 326 -14.09 -17.55 5.22
CA PRO A 326 -15.51 -17.45 4.96
C PRO A 326 -16.06 -16.06 5.32
N VAL A 327 -15.18 -15.09 5.68
CA VAL A 327 -15.62 -13.72 5.87
C VAL A 327 -16.16 -13.24 4.54
N ASP A 328 -17.45 -12.93 4.51
CA ASP A 328 -18.04 -12.23 3.39
C ASP A 328 -17.26 -10.94 3.16
N LYS A 329 -16.41 -10.95 2.14
CA LYS A 329 -15.51 -9.84 1.79
C LYS A 329 -16.32 -8.58 1.50
N ASP A 330 -17.54 -8.74 0.98
CA ASP A 330 -18.45 -7.63 0.74
C ASP A 330 -18.98 -7.04 2.05
N ALA A 331 -19.43 -7.88 2.99
CA ALA A 331 -19.88 -7.44 4.31
C ALA A 331 -18.74 -6.81 5.15
N TYR A 332 -17.54 -7.39 5.11
CA TYR A 332 -16.37 -6.84 5.79
C TYR A 332 -15.95 -5.49 5.21
N LEU A 333 -15.88 -5.36 3.87
CA LEU A 333 -15.59 -4.07 3.27
C LEU A 333 -16.72 -3.04 3.50
N ASP A 334 -17.97 -3.48 3.65
CA ASP A 334 -19.07 -2.61 4.07
C ASP A 334 -18.79 -1.97 5.43
N SER A 335 -18.39 -2.78 6.43
CA SER A 335 -18.06 -2.29 7.77
C SER A 335 -16.78 -1.44 7.78
N VAL A 336 -15.77 -1.78 6.98
CA VAL A 336 -14.53 -0.99 6.83
C VAL A 336 -14.81 0.41 6.29
N VAL A 337 -15.61 0.55 5.22
CA VAL A 337 -15.90 1.88 4.65
C VAL A 337 -16.78 2.69 5.58
N PHE A 338 -17.80 2.07 6.17
CA PHE A 338 -18.65 2.73 7.16
C PHE A 338 -17.85 3.15 8.40
N GLY A 339 -16.94 2.30 8.86
CA GLY A 339 -16.05 2.55 9.99
C GLY A 339 -15.06 3.68 9.73
N ALA A 340 -14.44 3.73 8.54
CA ALA A 340 -13.56 4.83 8.17
C ALA A 340 -14.28 6.19 8.20
N ARG A 341 -15.55 6.22 7.76
CA ARG A 341 -16.41 7.42 7.85
C ARG A 341 -16.71 7.80 9.31
N THR A 342 -17.09 6.82 10.11
CA THR A 342 -17.59 7.05 11.47
C THR A 342 -16.47 7.34 12.46
N TYR A 343 -15.39 6.56 12.44
CA TYR A 343 -14.34 6.60 13.46
C TYR A 343 -13.15 7.49 13.06
N CYS A 344 -12.66 7.39 11.82
CA CYS A 344 -11.56 8.25 11.37
C CYS A 344 -12.03 9.65 10.97
N MET A 345 -13.08 9.73 10.14
CA MET A 345 -13.57 11.02 9.64
C MET A 345 -14.55 11.71 10.59
N LYS A 346 -15.09 10.98 11.59
CA LYS A 346 -16.05 11.49 12.58
C LYS A 346 -17.27 12.15 11.93
N GLU A 347 -17.68 11.67 10.77
CA GLU A 347 -18.81 12.21 10.02
C GLU A 347 -20.12 11.55 10.50
N PRO A 348 -21.16 12.33 10.84
CA PRO A 348 -22.41 11.77 11.35
C PRO A 348 -23.13 10.90 10.30
N VAL A 349 -23.90 9.92 10.79
CA VAL A 349 -24.71 9.03 9.94
C VAL A 349 -25.87 9.80 9.28
N SER A 350 -26.39 10.84 9.95
CA SER A 350 -27.51 11.66 9.46
C SER A 350 -27.22 12.39 8.15
N SER A 351 -25.96 12.72 7.87
CA SER A 351 -25.57 13.43 6.64
C SER A 351 -25.44 12.53 5.41
N LEU A 352 -25.49 11.20 5.57
CA LEU A 352 -25.37 10.25 4.45
C LEU A 352 -26.34 10.54 3.30
N LYS A 353 -27.58 10.93 3.61
CA LYS A 353 -28.59 11.27 2.60
C LYS A 353 -28.18 12.50 1.77
N ALA A 354 -27.59 13.51 2.41
CA ALA A 354 -27.07 14.69 1.73
C ALA A 354 -25.83 14.34 0.91
N CYS A 355 -24.90 13.55 1.46
CA CYS A 355 -23.71 13.08 0.75
C CYS A 355 -24.04 12.26 -0.49
N ARG A 356 -25.05 11.38 -0.43
CA ARG A 356 -25.54 10.61 -1.59
C ARG A 356 -26.13 11.51 -2.68
N ARG A 357 -26.81 12.60 -2.32
CA ARG A 357 -27.28 13.58 -3.33
C ARG A 357 -26.09 14.30 -3.99
N ARG A 358 -25.12 14.74 -3.18
CA ARG A 358 -23.91 15.43 -3.67
C ARG A 358 -23.10 14.54 -4.60
N ILE A 359 -22.87 13.27 -4.26
CA ILE A 359 -22.09 12.37 -5.10
C ILE A 359 -22.80 12.05 -6.43
N THR A 360 -24.14 12.00 -6.45
CA THR A 360 -24.91 11.88 -7.71
C THR A 360 -24.73 13.12 -8.59
N VAL A 361 -24.77 14.32 -8.02
CA VAL A 361 -24.48 15.56 -8.78
C VAL A 361 -23.04 15.53 -9.29
N GLN A 362 -22.08 15.17 -8.45
CA GLN A 362 -20.67 15.02 -8.83
C GLN A 362 -20.47 13.98 -9.93
N TYR A 363 -21.23 12.89 -9.93
CA TYR A 363 -21.22 11.89 -11.00
C TYR A 363 -21.60 12.53 -12.34
N PHE A 364 -22.74 13.23 -12.42
CA PHE A 364 -23.16 13.88 -13.66
C PHE A 364 -22.17 14.97 -14.09
N LEU A 365 -21.70 15.81 -13.17
CA LEU A 365 -20.66 16.80 -13.45
C LEU A 365 -19.40 16.15 -14.01
N HIS A 366 -18.93 15.07 -13.39
CA HIS A 366 -17.77 14.33 -13.84
C HIS A 366 -17.97 13.76 -15.25
N ARG A 367 -19.12 13.12 -15.53
CA ARG A 367 -19.44 12.59 -16.85
C ARG A 367 -19.51 13.68 -17.92
N ILE A 368 -20.08 14.84 -17.61
CA ILE A 368 -20.14 16.00 -18.51
C ILE A 368 -18.72 16.54 -18.77
N CYS A 369 -17.91 16.75 -17.73
CA CYS A 369 -16.53 17.21 -17.89
C CYS A 369 -15.69 16.24 -18.74
N VAL A 370 -15.83 14.93 -18.53
CA VAL A 370 -15.14 13.91 -19.32
C VAL A 370 -15.63 13.92 -20.77
N ALA A 371 -16.94 14.03 -21.00
CA ALA A 371 -17.49 14.11 -22.36
C ALA A 371 -16.99 15.37 -23.09
N LEU A 372 -17.04 16.54 -22.44
CA LEU A 372 -16.51 17.80 -22.99
C LEU A 372 -15.02 17.70 -23.30
N PHE A 373 -14.23 17.08 -22.41
CA PHE A 373 -12.81 16.85 -22.63
C PHE A 373 -12.56 16.00 -23.89
N TYR A 374 -13.26 14.87 -24.05
CA TYR A 374 -13.09 14.03 -25.24
C TYR A 374 -13.60 14.70 -26.51
N MET A 375 -14.71 15.45 -26.45
CA MET A 375 -15.19 16.24 -27.60
C MET A 375 -14.17 17.30 -28.01
N TYR A 376 -13.54 17.99 -27.05
CA TYR A 376 -12.48 18.95 -27.33
C TYR A 376 -11.22 18.30 -27.88
N ALA A 377 -10.81 17.14 -27.34
CA ALA A 377 -9.67 16.38 -27.87
C ALA A 377 -9.89 15.92 -29.32
N VAL A 378 -11.10 15.45 -29.65
CA VAL A 378 -11.49 15.11 -31.03
C VAL A 378 -11.48 16.34 -31.92
N TYR A 379 -12.03 17.47 -31.47
CA TYR A 379 -11.99 18.73 -32.20
C TYR A 379 -10.55 19.16 -32.52
N LEU A 380 -9.64 19.13 -31.53
CA LEU A 380 -8.22 19.44 -31.76
C LEU A 380 -7.56 18.46 -32.72
N ALA A 381 -7.84 17.16 -32.60
CA ALA A 381 -7.32 16.17 -33.54
C ALA A 381 -7.78 16.47 -34.96
N LEU A 382 -9.05 16.79 -35.17
CA LEU A 382 -9.60 17.16 -36.49
C LEU A 382 -8.96 18.44 -37.04
N GLN A 383 -8.66 19.43 -36.20
CA GLN A 383 -7.93 20.64 -36.64
C GLN A 383 -6.50 20.30 -37.08
N VAL A 384 -5.80 19.46 -36.33
CA VAL A 384 -4.44 19.01 -36.67
C VAL A 384 -4.44 18.17 -37.95
N PHE A 385 -5.35 17.20 -38.08
CA PHE A 385 -5.50 16.41 -39.30
C PHE A 385 -5.95 17.26 -40.50
N GLY A 386 -6.85 18.23 -40.29
CA GLY A 386 -7.28 19.16 -41.32
C GLY A 386 -6.14 20.07 -41.78
N TYR A 387 -5.28 20.51 -40.86
CA TYR A 387 -4.06 21.25 -41.17
C TYR A 387 -3.09 20.42 -42.02
N PHE A 388 -2.81 19.18 -41.63
CA PHE A 388 -1.94 18.28 -42.40
C PHE A 388 -2.56 17.86 -43.75
N ALA A 389 -3.87 17.66 -43.83
CA ALA A 389 -4.56 17.34 -45.08
C ALA A 389 -4.61 18.55 -46.04
N GLY A 390 -4.75 19.76 -45.49
CA GLY A 390 -4.63 21.00 -46.25
C GLY A 390 -3.24 21.21 -46.83
N ASP A 391 -2.20 20.88 -46.06
CA ASP A 391 -0.79 20.94 -46.51
C ASP A 391 -0.48 19.89 -47.60
N VAL A 392 -1.02 18.67 -47.54
CA VAL A 392 -0.81 17.69 -48.62
C VAL A 392 -1.45 18.15 -49.95
N SER A 393 -2.54 18.93 -49.90
CA SER A 393 -3.15 19.49 -51.13
C SER A 393 -2.29 20.59 -51.78
N SER A 394 -1.47 21.31 -51.00
CA SER A 394 -0.62 22.39 -51.50
C SER A 394 0.68 21.90 -52.16
N TYR A 395 1.09 20.64 -51.90
CA TYR A 395 2.19 19.95 -52.59
C TYR A 395 1.76 19.14 -53.83
N LEU A 396 0.47 19.17 -54.18
CA LEU A 396 -0.08 18.49 -55.36
C LEU A 396 -0.26 19.34 -56.65
N PRO A 397 0.54 20.38 -56.97
CA PRO A 397 0.55 20.95 -58.31
C PRO A 397 1.83 20.55 -59.06
N LEU A 398 1.78 19.53 -59.94
CA LEU A 398 2.63 19.41 -61.16
C LEU A 398 2.42 18.15 -62.02
N ALA A 399 1.53 17.21 -61.69
CA ALA A 399 1.34 15.99 -62.50
C ALA A 399 0.33 16.14 -63.67
N MET A 400 -0.26 17.32 -63.87
CA MET A 400 -1.22 17.57 -64.96
C MET A 400 -0.89 18.87 -65.71
N SER A 401 0.26 18.91 -66.36
CA SER A 401 0.46 19.83 -67.49
C SER A 401 0.16 19.05 -68.78
N PRO A 402 -0.69 19.56 -69.68
CA PRO A 402 -0.95 18.88 -70.95
C PRO A 402 0.34 18.89 -71.80
N PRO A 403 0.66 17.80 -72.52
CA PRO A 403 1.90 17.74 -73.28
C PRO A 403 1.91 18.81 -74.38
N LEU A 404 3.02 19.52 -74.45
CA LEU A 404 3.39 20.44 -75.53
C LEU A 404 3.22 19.73 -76.88
N THR A 405 2.31 20.25 -77.71
CA THR A 405 2.18 19.86 -79.11
C THR A 405 3.43 20.28 -79.88
N SER A 406 4.28 19.31 -80.19
CA SER A 406 5.40 19.50 -81.11
C SER A 406 4.88 19.65 -82.54
N ARG A 407 5.38 20.70 -83.20
CA ARG A 407 5.25 20.99 -84.63
C ARG A 407 5.50 19.74 -85.47
N THR A 408 4.56 19.42 -86.36
CA THR A 408 4.88 18.81 -87.66
C THR A 408 4.36 19.74 -88.74
N GLY A 409 5.29 20.19 -89.58
CA GLY A 409 4.97 20.99 -90.75
C GLY A 409 4.35 20.12 -91.83
N GLN A 410 3.32 20.65 -92.47
CA GLN A 410 2.96 20.31 -93.84
C GLN A 410 2.82 21.63 -94.61
N GLY A 411 3.71 21.83 -95.58
CA GLY A 411 3.63 22.86 -96.60
C GLY A 411 4.36 22.30 -97.80
N VAL A 412 3.60 22.11 -98.89
CA VAL A 412 4.01 21.63 -100.22
C VAL A 412 5.20 22.40 -100.77
#